data_AF-A0A7J3KJE2-F1
#
_entry.id   AF-A0A7J3KJE2-F1
#
_cell.length_a   1.000
_cell.length_b   1.000
_cell.length_c   1.000
_cell.angle_alpha   90.00
_cell.angle_beta   90.00
_cell.angle_gamma   90.00
#
_symmetry.space_group_name_H-M   'P 1'
#
loop_
_entity.id
_entity.type
_entity.pdbx_description
1 polymer ?
#
loop_
_entity_poly.entity_id
_entity_poly.type
_entity_poly.pdbx_seq_one_letter_code
_entity_poly.pdbx_strand_id
1 'polypeptide(L)'
;MVGEGSIIRFYKRDLEDIEKCDVLIAYMPRLSAGTCMELFYAKLKGKRTICICQLENPSPWIIAHSDITIKRIKELEEALNKIKNRGMRKEFSFKTVSLWLQLQQR
;
A
#
# COMPACT_ATOMS: atom_id res chain seq x y z
N MET A 1 -25.75 11.93 -3.12
CA MET A 1 -25.69 11.05 -1.93
C MET A 1 -25.16 9.69 -2.38
N VAL A 2 -23.92 9.36 -2.03
CA VAL A 2 -23.32 8.06 -2.39
C VAL A 2 -23.86 7.03 -1.38
N GLY A 3 -24.68 6.09 -1.85
CA GLY A 3 -25.40 5.16 -0.97
C GLY A 3 -24.45 4.30 -0.13
N GLU A 4 -24.74 4.16 1.17
CA GLU A 4 -23.94 3.48 2.19
C GLU A 4 -23.50 2.05 1.78
N GLY A 5 -24.32 1.35 1.00
CA GLY A 5 -23.98 0.02 0.47
C GLY A 5 -22.80 0.01 -0.52
N SER A 6 -22.44 1.14 -1.13
CA SER A 6 -21.30 1.23 -2.06
C SER A 6 -19.96 1.29 -1.34
N ILE A 7 -19.85 2.09 -0.27
CA ILE A 7 -18.62 2.28 0.51
C ILE A 7 -18.19 0.97 1.17
N ILE A 8 -19.16 0.20 1.68
CA ILE A 8 -18.90 -1.11 2.30
C ILE A 8 -18.29 -2.09 1.30
N ARG A 9 -18.70 -2.03 0.03
CA ARG A 9 -18.14 -2.90 -1.01
C ARG A 9 -16.72 -2.51 -1.39
N PHE A 10 -16.39 -1.22 -1.36
CA PHE A 10 -15.04 -0.74 -1.70
C PHE A 10 -14.01 -1.23 -0.69
N TYR A 11 -14.22 -0.97 0.62
CA TYR A 11 -13.23 -1.39 1.61
C TYR A 11 -13.06 -2.92 1.66
N LYS A 12 -14.16 -3.68 1.52
CA LYS A 12 -14.09 -5.16 1.53
C LYS A 12 -13.23 -5.68 0.38
N ARG A 13 -13.40 -5.11 -0.81
CA ARG A 13 -12.60 -5.48 -1.98
C ARG A 13 -11.12 -5.16 -1.77
N ASP A 14 -10.80 -4.02 -1.17
CA ASP A 14 -9.41 -3.66 -0.88
C ASP A 14 -8.78 -4.65 0.12
N LEU A 15 -9.52 -5.08 1.15
CA LEU A 15 -9.06 -6.11 2.09
C LEU A 15 -8.86 -7.47 1.40
N GLU A 16 -9.77 -7.89 0.52
CA GLU A 16 -9.64 -9.13 -0.24
C GLU A 16 -8.42 -9.11 -1.17
N ASP A 17 -8.13 -7.96 -1.80
CA ASP A 17 -6.95 -7.79 -2.65
C ASP A 17 -5.65 -7.85 -1.84
N ILE A 18 -5.64 -7.30 -0.62
CA ILE A 18 -4.50 -7.42 0.31
C ILE A 18 -4.26 -8.89 0.69
N GLU A 19 -5.31 -9.68 0.90
CA GLU A 19 -5.16 -11.09 1.23
C GLU A 19 -4.55 -11.90 0.09
N LYS A 20 -4.80 -11.50 -1.16
CA LYS A 20 -4.30 -12.18 -2.37
C LYS A 20 -2.93 -11.72 -2.83
N CYS A 21 -2.42 -10.57 -2.37
CA CYS A 21 -1.11 -10.07 -2.78
C CYS A 21 0.04 -10.68 -1.97
N ASP A 22 1.25 -10.66 -2.54
CA ASP A 22 2.50 -11.01 -1.83
C ASP A 22 3.13 -9.79 -1.14
N VAL A 23 3.04 -8.64 -1.81
CA VAL A 23 3.64 -7.37 -1.38
C VAL A 23 2.62 -6.26 -1.52
N LEU A 24 2.40 -5.50 -0.45
CA LEU A 24 1.66 -4.23 -0.48
C LEU A 24 2.64 -3.08 -0.68
N ILE A 25 2.38 -2.21 -1.66
CA ILE A 25 3.14 -0.97 -1.88
C ILE A 25 2.20 0.21 -1.65
N ALA A 26 2.46 0.99 -0.61
CA ALA A 26 1.68 2.16 -0.24
C ALA A 26 2.39 3.45 -0.69
N TYR A 27 1.76 4.23 -1.57
CA TYR A 27 2.23 5.58 -1.91
C TYR A 27 1.56 6.61 -1.01
N MET A 28 2.35 7.24 -0.12
CA MET A 28 1.87 8.15 0.92
C MET A 28 2.57 9.52 0.83
N PRO A 29 2.18 10.37 -0.16
CA PRO A 29 2.70 11.73 -0.25
C PRO A 29 2.10 12.66 0.81
N ARG A 30 0.89 12.35 1.28
CA ARG A 30 0.15 13.02 2.35
C ARG A 30 -0.45 11.95 3.26
N LEU A 31 -0.70 12.30 4.52
CA LEU A 31 -1.29 11.38 5.48
C LEU A 31 -2.70 10.94 5.01
N SER A 32 -2.94 9.64 4.99
CA SER A 32 -4.21 9.02 4.60
C SER A 32 -4.60 7.95 5.61
N ALA A 33 -5.75 8.14 6.26
CA ALA A 33 -6.27 7.17 7.22
C ALA A 33 -6.54 5.81 6.55
N GLY A 34 -7.12 5.80 5.34
CA GLY A 34 -7.38 4.57 4.58
C GLY A 34 -6.10 3.82 4.26
N THR A 35 -5.07 4.51 3.76
CA THR A 35 -3.80 3.88 3.42
C THR A 35 -3.04 3.39 4.67
N CYS A 36 -3.18 4.08 5.81
CA CYS A 36 -2.65 3.58 7.08
C CYS A 36 -3.37 2.30 7.53
N MET A 37 -4.70 2.22 7.34
CA MET A 37 -5.48 1.01 7.64
C MET A 37 -5.10 -0.16 6.72
N GLU A 38 -4.91 0.08 5.43
CA GLU A 38 -4.45 -0.94 4.47
C GLU A 38 -3.05 -1.45 4.83
N LEU A 39 -2.12 -0.54 5.16
CA LEU A 39 -0.76 -0.87 5.58
C LEU A 39 -0.75 -1.70 6.87
N PHE A 40 -1.53 -1.29 7.86
CA PHE A 40 -1.72 -2.02 9.11
C PHE A 40 -2.29 -3.43 8.86
N TYR A 41 -3.35 -3.52 8.06
CA TYR A 41 -4.00 -4.79 7.75
C TYR A 41 -3.07 -5.76 7.00
N ALA A 42 -2.33 -5.27 6.01
CA ALA A 42 -1.34 -6.07 5.29
C ALA A 42 -0.27 -6.63 6.23
N LYS A 43 0.23 -5.80 7.17
CA LYS A 43 1.20 -6.24 8.17
C LYS A 43 0.62 -7.33 9.09
N LEU A 44 -0.63 -7.18 9.55
CA LEU A 44 -1.32 -8.21 10.34
C LEU A 44 -1.47 -9.54 9.58
N LYS A 45 -1.66 -9.49 8.26
CA LYS A 45 -1.75 -10.68 7.40
C LYS A 45 -0.38 -11.25 7.02
N GLY A 46 0.71 -10.76 7.60
CA GLY A 46 2.07 -11.22 7.34
C GLY A 46 2.57 -10.86 5.93
N LYS A 47 1.92 -9.91 5.24
CA LYS A 47 2.33 -9.46 3.91
C LYS A 47 3.56 -8.59 4.02
N ARG A 48 4.39 -8.63 2.96
CA ARG A 48 5.53 -7.71 2.86
C ARG A 48 5.01 -6.32 2.51
N THR A 49 5.54 -5.29 3.15
CA THR A 49 5.04 -3.92 3.01
C THR A 49 6.14 -2.95 2.60
N ILE A 50 5.90 -2.16 1.56
CA ILE A 50 6.75 -1.05 1.14
C ILE A 50 5.94 0.24 1.24
N CYS A 51 6.42 1.23 1.97
CA CYS A 51 5.80 2.56 2.00
C CYS A 51 6.70 3.58 1.30
N ILE A 52 6.17 4.22 0.26
CA ILE A 52 6.76 5.38 -0.40
C ILE A 52 6.23 6.62 0.31
N CYS A 53 6.93 7.09 1.33
CA CYS A 53 6.46 8.12 2.25
C CYS A 53 7.18 9.44 2.03
N GLN A 54 6.47 10.48 1.57
CA GLN A 54 7.06 11.83 1.40
C GLN A 54 6.85 12.73 2.61
N LEU A 55 6.21 12.24 3.67
CA LEU A 55 6.06 12.97 4.93
C LEU A 55 7.44 13.22 5.54
N GLU A 56 7.69 14.44 6.03
CA GLU A 56 8.93 14.78 6.73
C GLU A 56 9.07 13.96 8.02
N ASN A 57 8.02 13.99 8.85
CA ASN A 57 7.93 13.25 10.12
C ASN A 57 6.80 12.21 10.06
N PRO A 58 7.04 11.02 9.49
CA PRO A 58 6.05 9.96 9.48
C PRO A 58 5.73 9.49 10.90
N SER A 59 4.48 9.14 11.15
CA SER A 59 4.08 8.64 12.47
C SER A 59 4.76 7.29 12.77
N PRO A 60 4.97 6.96 14.06
CA PRO A 60 5.51 5.65 14.45
C PRO A 60 4.72 4.47 13.86
N TRP A 61 3.41 4.64 13.69
CA TRP A 61 2.54 3.66 13.06
C TRP A 61 2.92 3.36 11.61
N ILE A 62 3.26 4.37 10.82
CA ILE A 62 3.70 4.18 9.42
C ILE A 62 5.03 3.42 9.40
N ILE A 63 5.96 3.79 10.27
CA ILE A 63 7.29 3.16 10.33
C ILE A 63 7.17 1.70 10.79
N ALA A 64 6.42 1.44 11.86
CA ALA A 64 6.30 0.10 12.45
C ALA A 64 5.61 -0.91 11.51
N HIS A 65 4.68 -0.45 10.66
CA HIS A 65 3.93 -1.31 9.75
C HIS A 65 4.47 -1.29 8.31
N SER A 66 5.63 -0.65 8.09
CA SER A 66 6.36 -0.71 6.82
C SER A 66 7.63 -1.55 6.99
N ASP A 67 7.79 -2.60 6.19
CA ASP A 67 9.06 -3.34 6.17
C ASP A 67 10.18 -2.58 5.47
N ILE A 68 9.83 -1.78 4.46
CA ILE A 68 10.73 -0.89 3.75
C ILE A 68 10.03 0.46 3.61
N THR A 69 10.72 1.54 3.99
CA THR A 69 10.24 2.90 3.74
C THR A 69 11.22 3.61 2.81
N ILE A 70 10.70 4.16 1.71
CA ILE A 70 11.47 4.93 0.73
C ILE A 70 10.84 6.31 0.54
N LYS A 71 11.61 7.30 0.09
CA LYS A 71 11.11 8.67 -0.11
C LYS A 71 10.58 8.90 -1.53
N ARG A 72 11.12 8.20 -2.53
CA ARG A 72 10.84 8.44 -3.95
C ARG A 72 10.49 7.15 -4.67
N ILE A 73 9.59 7.25 -5.65
CA ILE A 73 9.19 6.10 -6.49
C ILE A 73 10.40 5.50 -7.23
N LYS A 74 11.41 6.32 -7.58
CA LYS A 74 12.65 5.84 -8.23
C LYS A 74 13.40 4.79 -7.41
N GLU A 75 13.22 4.76 -6.09
CA GLU A 75 13.87 3.79 -5.18
C GLU A 75 13.09 2.46 -5.09
N LEU A 76 11.93 2.37 -5.74
CA LEU A 76 11.05 1.20 -5.64
C LEU A 76 11.69 -0.06 -6.24
N GLU A 77 12.41 0.07 -7.35
CA GLU A 77 13.09 -1.06 -7.99
C GLU A 77 14.13 -1.69 -7.06
N GLU A 78 14.95 -0.86 -6.41
CA GLU A 78 15.91 -1.30 -5.40
C GLU A 78 15.23 -1.97 -4.20
N ALA A 79 14.11 -1.41 -3.73
CA ALA A 79 13.34 -1.98 -2.63
C ALA A 79 12.77 -3.37 -2.99
N LEU A 80 12.28 -3.55 -4.21
CA LEU A 80 11.77 -4.84 -4.71
C LEU A 80 12.89 -5.87 -4.87
N ASN A 81 14.05 -5.46 -5.36
CA ASN A 81 15.22 -6.34 -5.48
C ASN A 81 15.68 -6.85 -4.10
N LYS A 82 15.62 -6.02 -3.05
CA LYS A 82 15.89 -6.44 -1.66
C LYS A 82 14.93 -7.51 -1.16
N ILE A 83 13.68 -7.50 -1.63
CA ILE A 83 12.68 -8.53 -1.28
C ILE A 83 12.92 -9.82 -2.07
N LYS A 84 13.21 -9.71 -3.38
CA LYS A 84 13.44 -10.85 -4.27
C LYS A 84 14.59 -11.75 -3.80
N ASN A 85 15.66 -11.15 -3.28
CA ASN A 85 16.86 -11.86 -2.80
C ASN A 85 16.64 -12.64 -1.49
N ARG A 86 15.42 -12.60 -0.91
CA ARG A 86 15.06 -13.36 0.31
C ARG A 86 14.15 -14.57 0.05
N GLY A 87 14.00 -15.02 -1.20
CA GLY A 87 13.38 -16.32 -1.53
C GLY A 87 11.88 -16.28 -1.88
N MET A 88 11.44 -15.31 -2.69
CA MET A 88 10.03 -15.22 -3.12
C MET A 88 9.74 -15.97 -4.44
N ARG A 89 8.61 -16.69 -4.49
CA ARG A 89 8.00 -17.21 -5.73
C ARG A 89 7.40 -16.04 -6.53
N LYS A 90 7.44 -16.18 -7.87
CA LYS A 90 7.24 -15.11 -8.84
C LYS A 90 5.76 -14.75 -9.05
N GLU A 91 5.20 -13.88 -8.22
CA GLU A 91 4.02 -13.10 -8.61
C GLU A 91 4.06 -11.76 -7.88
N PHE A 92 3.87 -10.66 -8.62
CA PHE A 92 3.89 -9.30 -8.06
C PHE A 92 2.58 -8.63 -8.46
N SER A 93 1.66 -8.48 -7.51
CA SER A 93 0.46 -7.67 -7.73
C SER A 93 0.81 -6.20 -7.44
N PHE A 94 1.06 -5.43 -8.49
CA PHE A 94 1.25 -3.98 -8.39
C PHE A 94 -0.14 -3.31 -8.43
N LYS A 95 -0.57 -2.69 -7.33
CA LYS A 95 -1.64 -1.70 -7.38
C LYS A 95 -1.11 -0.31 -7.08
N THR A 96 -0.90 0.44 -8.15
CA THR A 96 -0.87 1.91 -8.10
C THR A 96 -2.28 2.38 -7.77
N VAL A 97 -2.40 3.16 -6.69
CA VAL A 97 -3.49 4.08 -6.31
C VAL A 97 -4.70 4.06 -7.27
N SER A 98 -5.63 3.13 -7.05
CA SER A 98 -6.83 2.97 -7.89
C SER A 98 -7.96 3.95 -7.53
N LEU A 99 -7.64 5.24 -7.37
CA LEU A 99 -8.66 6.31 -7.32
C LEU A 99 -8.17 7.68 -7.82
N TRP A 100 -6.86 7.95 -7.84
CA TRP A 100 -6.35 9.26 -8.29
C TRP A 100 -6.34 9.43 -9.82
N LEU A 101 -6.22 8.35 -10.61
CA LEU A 101 -6.28 8.46 -12.08
C LEU A 101 -7.71 8.57 -12.65
N GLN A 102 -8.74 8.17 -11.90
CA GLN A 102 -10.14 8.27 -12.34
C GLN A 102 -10.78 9.63 -12.00
N LEU A 103 -10.15 10.45 -11.16
CA LEU A 103 -10.65 11.77 -10.75
C LEU A 103 -9.97 12.96 -11.46
N GLN A 104 -9.06 12.72 -12.42
CA GLN A 104 -8.50 13.77 -13.29
C GLN A 104 -9.03 13.74 -14.74
N GLN A 105 -10.10 12.99 -15.03
CA GLN A 105 -10.84 13.06 -16.31
C GLN A 105 -12.33 13.39 -16.10
N ARG A 106 -12.63 14.24 -15.11
CA ARG A 106 -13.93 14.92 -15.00
C ARG A 106 -13.73 16.35 -14.54
#